data_AF-A0AAW8AT80-F1
#
_entry.id   AF-A0AAW8AT80-F1
#
_cell.length_a   1.000
_cell.length_b   1.000
_cell.length_c   1.000
_cell.angle_alpha   90.00
_cell.angle_beta   90.00
_cell.angle_gamma   90.00
#
_symmetry.space_group_name_H-M   'P 1'
#
loop_
_entity.id
_entity.type
_entity.pdbx_description
1 polymer ?
#
loop_
_entity_poly.entity_id
_entity_poly.type
_entity_poly.pdbx_seq_one_letter_code
_entity_poly.pdbx_strand_id
1 'polypeptide(L)' 'GNAYNYAATEIVQYARDKEIDMVVGPEARGFIIGCPVAFALGVGFAPVRKPGKLPREVIEATYEKEYGTDTLTMHSD' A
#
# COMPACT_ATOMS: atom_id res chain seq x y z
N GLY A 1 -19.76 1.41 -4.82
CA GLY A 1 -20.60 2.62 -4.91
C GLY A 1 -19.90 3.69 -5.72
N ASN A 2 -20.64 4.66 -6.27
CA ASN A 2 -20.12 5.61 -7.25
C ASN A 2 -18.93 6.44 -6.73
N ALA A 3 -19.00 6.96 -5.51
CA ALA A 3 -17.91 7.75 -4.91
C ALA A 3 -16.60 6.94 -4.77
N TYR A 4 -16.70 5.69 -4.35
CA TYR A 4 -15.55 4.81 -4.21
C TYR A 4 -14.90 4.50 -5.57
N ASN A 5 -15.74 4.21 -6.57
CA ASN A 5 -15.25 3.94 -7.93
C ASN A 5 -14.55 5.17 -8.52
N TYR A 6 -15.14 6.35 -8.35
CA TYR A 6 -14.54 7.61 -8.78
C TYR A 6 -13.16 7.80 -8.14
N ALA A 7 -13.06 7.69 -6.81
CA ALA A 7 -11.79 7.87 -6.10
C ALA A 7 -10.71 6.87 -6.57
N ALA A 8 -11.05 5.59 -6.73
CA ALA A 8 -10.12 4.58 -7.22
C ALA A 8 -9.68 4.88 -8.67
N THR A 9 -10.61 5.30 -9.53
CA THR A 9 -10.33 5.63 -10.94
C THR A 9 -9.37 6.81 -11.06
N GLU A 10 -9.58 7.88 -10.28
CA GLU A 10 -8.68 9.04 -10.30
C GLU A 10 -7.25 8.67 -9.90
N ILE A 11 -7.09 7.80 -8.89
CA ILE A 11 -5.77 7.29 -8.49
C ILE A 11 -5.14 6.44 -9.59
N VAL A 12 -5.93 5.59 -10.25
CA VAL A 12 -5.46 4.78 -11.39
C VAL A 12 -4.97 5.66 -12.53
N GLN A 13 -5.69 6.72 -12.89
CA GLN A 13 -5.26 7.64 -13.96
C GLN A 13 -3.94 8.33 -13.58
N TYR A 14 -3.88 8.89 -12.37
CA TYR A 14 -2.67 9.52 -11.86
C TYR A 14 -1.46 8.56 -11.89
N ALA A 15 -1.65 7.32 -11.43
CA ALA A 15 -0.58 6.33 -11.38
C ALA A 15 -0.16 5.83 -12.77
N ARG A 16 -1.09 5.74 -13.71
CA ARG A 16 -0.81 5.36 -15.11
C ARG A 16 0.10 6.37 -15.78
N ASP A 17 -0.14 7.66 -15.58
CA ASP A 17 0.70 8.75 -16.11
C ASP A 17 2.11 8.78 -15.52
N LYS A 18 2.33 8.08 -14.41
CA LYS A 18 3.62 7.93 -13.73
C LYS A 18 4.36 6.65 -14.09
N GLU A 19 3.77 5.79 -14.93
CA GLU A 19 4.37 4.53 -15.38
C GLU A 19 4.88 3.68 -14.21
N ILE A 20 4.11 3.61 -13.12
CA ILE A 20 4.48 2.80 -11.95
C ILE A 20 4.49 1.30 -12.28
N ASP A 21 5.34 0.54 -11.60
CA ASP A 21 5.47 -0.92 -11.72
C ASP A 21 4.95 -1.67 -10.47
N MET A 22 4.66 -0.94 -9.39
CA MET A 22 4.17 -1.51 -8.14
C MET A 22 3.34 -0.50 -7.34
N VAL A 23 2.32 -1.00 -6.65
CA VAL A 23 1.56 -0.24 -5.65
C VAL A 23 1.90 -0.75 -4.25
N VAL A 24 2.24 0.17 -3.36
CA VAL A 24 2.48 -0.13 -1.95
C VAL A 24 1.33 0.41 -1.12
N GLY A 25 0.76 -0.41 -0.23
CA GLY A 25 -0.32 0.02 0.66
C GLY A 25 -0.02 -0.31 2.12
N PRO A 26 -0.17 0.63 3.07
CA PRO A 26 -0.10 0.34 4.50
C PRO A 26 -1.41 -0.23 5.04
N GLU A 27 -1.30 -1.20 5.95
CA GLU A 27 -2.47 -1.85 6.52
C GLU A 27 -3.31 -0.93 7.42
N ALA A 28 -4.61 -1.19 7.60
CA ALA A 28 -5.46 -2.05 6.77
C ALA A 28 -6.18 -1.23 5.69
N ARG A 29 -6.45 0.05 5.96
CA ARG A 29 -7.26 0.90 5.08
C ARG A 29 -6.57 1.22 3.75
N GLY A 30 -5.24 1.25 3.71
CA GLY A 30 -4.50 1.40 2.47
C GLY A 30 -4.76 0.26 1.49
N PHE A 31 -5.04 -0.95 1.98
CA PHE A 31 -5.34 -2.10 1.11
C PHE A 31 -6.67 -1.94 0.38
N ILE A 32 -7.63 -1.28 1.02
CA ILE A 32 -8.97 -1.08 0.46
C ILE A 32 -8.85 -0.37 -0.89
N ILE A 33 -8.03 0.68 -0.98
CA ILE A 33 -7.82 1.43 -2.24
C ILE A 33 -6.67 0.85 -3.07
N GLY A 34 -5.56 0.48 -2.42
CA GLY A 34 -4.33 0.07 -3.11
C GLY A 34 -4.49 -1.22 -3.93
N CYS A 35 -5.21 -2.22 -3.40
CA CYS A 35 -5.39 -3.49 -4.12
C CYS A 35 -6.18 -3.30 -5.43
N PRO A 36 -7.35 -2.62 -5.45
CA PRO A 36 -8.05 -2.30 -6.70
C PRO A 36 -7.23 -1.47 -7.69
N VAL A 37 -6.44 -0.51 -7.20
CA VAL A 37 -5.58 0.31 -8.07
C VAL A 37 -4.50 -0.54 -8.74
N ALA A 38 -3.79 -1.39 -7.97
CA ALA A 38 -2.78 -2.30 -8.50
C ALA A 38 -3.40 -3.25 -9.54
N PHE A 39 -4.56 -3.81 -9.23
CA PHE A 39 -5.32 -4.68 -10.12
C PHE A 39 -5.69 -3.97 -11.44
N ALA A 40 -6.23 -2.75 -11.38
CA ALA A 40 -6.65 -1.99 -12.55
C ALA A 40 -5.48 -1.54 -13.44
N LEU A 41 -4.29 -1.39 -12.86
CA LEU A 41 -3.05 -1.06 -13.57
C LEU A 41 -2.31 -2.30 -14.10
N GLY A 42 -2.67 -3.50 -13.62
CA GLY A 42 -1.98 -4.73 -13.98
C GLY A 42 -0.60 -4.88 -13.35
N VAL A 43 -0.36 -4.22 -12.20
CA VAL A 43 0.93 -4.24 -11.49
C VAL A 43 0.85 -4.97 -10.15
N GLY A 44 2.01 -5.26 -9.56
CA GLY A 44 2.10 -5.89 -8.25
C GLY A 44 1.57 -5.00 -7.12
N PHE A 45 1.13 -5.63 -6.03
CA PHE A 45 0.79 -4.96 -4.77
C PHE A 45 1.67 -5.47 -3.63
N ALA A 46 2.41 -4.57 -2.98
CA ALA A 46 3.23 -4.88 -1.81
C ALA A 46 2.55 -4.38 -0.52
N PRO A 47 2.18 -5.30 0.40
CA PRO A 47 1.59 -4.92 1.67
C PRO A 47 2.65 -4.45 2.67
N VAL A 48 2.41 -3.28 3.28
CA VAL A 48 3.15 -2.82 4.45
C VAL A 48 2.31 -3.08 5.69
N ARG A 49 2.88 -3.76 6.69
CA ARG A 49 2.14 -4.24 7.86
C ARG A 49 2.86 -3.95 9.16
N LYS A 50 2.19 -4.14 10.29
CA LYS A 50 2.84 -4.15 11.60
C LYS A 50 3.76 -5.38 11.74
N PRO A 51 4.78 -5.31 12.64
CA PRO A 51 5.68 -6.42 12.91
C PRO A 51 4.97 -7.74 13.19
N GLY A 52 5.54 -8.85 12.71
CA GLY A 52 5.01 -10.20 12.91
C GLY A 52 3.80 -10.59 12.04
N LYS A 53 3.38 -9.75 11.09
CA LYS A 53 2.26 -10.04 10.18
C LYS A 53 2.66 -10.56 8.79
N LEU A 54 3.94 -10.46 8.45
CA LEU A 54 4.50 -10.90 7.18
C LEU A 54 5.32 -12.18 7.41
N PRO A 55 5.14 -13.23 6.57
CA PRO A 55 5.72 -14.55 6.83
C PRO A 55 7.19 -14.71 6.40
N ARG A 56 7.72 -13.83 5.55
CA ARG A 56 9.12 -13.91 5.06
C ARG A 56 10.01 -12.89 5.76
N GLU A 57 11.27 -12.82 5.32
CA GLU A 57 12.20 -11.77 5.73
C GLU A 57 11.62 -10.39 5.43
N VAL A 58 11.81 -9.46 6.36
CA VAL A 58 11.27 -8.11 6.27
C VAL A 58 12.33 -7.04 6.52
N ILE A 59 12.16 -5.90 5.87
CA ILE A 59 12.76 -4.63 6.28
C ILE A 59 11.78 -3.90 7.20
N GLU A 60 12.33 -3.10 8.12
CA GLU A 60 11.55 -2.36 9.12
C GLU A 60 11.83 -0.87 9.06
N ALA A 61 10.80 -0.06 9.27
CA ALA A 61 10.89 1.39 9.40
C ALA A 61 10.13 1.85 10.64
N THR A 62 10.84 2.44 11.60
CA THR A 62 10.27 2.97 12.84
C THR A 62 10.05 4.48 12.69
N TYR A 63 8.90 4.96 13.15
CA TYR A 63 8.51 6.36 13.09
C TYR A 63 7.91 6.85 14.41
N GLU A 64 8.00 8.15 14.65
CA GLU A 64 7.46 8.79 15.84
C GLU A 64 5.95 9.04 15.70
N LYS A 65 5.24 8.90 16.81
CA LYS A 65 3.84 9.29 16.99
C LYS A 65 3.77 10.42 18.01
N GLU A 66 2.58 10.97 18.20
CA GLU A 66 2.31 11.94 19.27
C GLU A 66 2.76 11.41 20.65
N TYR A 67 2.58 10.10 20.89
CA TYR A 67 3.08 9.41 22.08
C TYR A 67 3.78 8.11 21.68
N GLY A 68 5.12 8.14 21.71
CA GLY A 68 5.98 6.98 21.46
C GLY A 68 6.26 6.73 19.98
N THR A 69 6.57 5.50 19.64
CA THR A 69 6.94 5.08 18.28
C THR A 69 6.05 3.96 17.78
N ASP A 70 6.03 3.77 16.47
CA ASP A 70 5.48 2.57 15.82
C ASP A 70 6.45 2.10 14.74
N THR A 71 6.29 0.86 14.30
CA THR A 71 7.13 0.25 13.29
C THR A 71 6.25 -0.33 12.20
N LEU A 72 6.65 -0.14 10.94
CA LEU A 72 6.08 -0.80 9.79
C LEU A 72 7.11 -1.73 9.17
N THR A 73 6.62 -2.82 8.58
CA THR A 73 7.42 -3.84 7.92
C THR A 73 6.93 -4.11 6.51
N MET A 74 7.86 -4.43 5.63
CA MET A 74 7.63 -4.88 4.24
C MET A 74 8.55 -6.06 3.98
N HIS A 75 8.16 -7.00 3.13
CA HIS A 75 9.11 -8.04 2.72
C HIS A 75 10.34 -7.43 2.04
N SER A 76 11.49 -8.06 2.25
CA SER A 76 12.78 -7.60 1.70
C SER A 76 13.01 -8.00 0.23
N ASP A 77 12.07 -8.74 -0.37
CA ASP A 77 12.18 -9.36 -1.70
C ASP A 77 11.54 -8.56 -2.83
#